data_AF-A0A5B8ST83-F1
#
_entry.id   AF-A0A5B8ST83-F1
#
_cell.length_a   1.000
_cell.length_b   1.000
_cell.length_c   1.000
_cell.angle_alpha   90.00
_cell.angle_beta   90.00
_cell.angle_gamma   90.00
#
_symmetry.space_group_name_H-M   'P 1'
#
loop_
_entity.id
_entity.type
_entity.pdbx_description
1 polymer ?
#
loop_
_entity_poly.entity_id
_entity_poly.type
_entity_poly.pdbx_seq_one_letter_code
_entity_poly.pdbx_strand_id
1 'polypeptide(L)'
;MIDNFSSHAANERTFLSWVRTVVAIVGFGLAAARLGNQHPPLWSEILVLGAGAVVILIAWLRMRQVSRRIDSVDHLPDDSGPAEVLLMLLVGALFVLLGSFAIHVT
;
A
#
# COMPACT_ATOMS: atom_id res chain seq x y z
N MET A 1 5.61 10.96 -29.37
CA MET A 1 5.15 10.02 -28.34
C MET A 1 6.13 10.15 -27.20
N ILE A 2 5.71 10.40 -25.95
CA ILE A 2 6.64 10.45 -24.83
C ILE A 2 7.15 9.02 -24.63
N ASP A 3 8.47 8.84 -24.65
CA ASP A 3 9.07 7.53 -24.44
C ASP A 3 8.62 6.96 -23.09
N ASN A 4 8.34 5.66 -23.06
CA ASN A 4 7.93 4.92 -21.86
C ASN A 4 6.67 5.40 -21.12
N PHE A 5 5.82 6.23 -21.74
CA PHE A 5 4.56 6.70 -21.14
C PHE A 5 3.64 5.56 -20.68
N SER A 6 3.51 4.50 -21.49
CA SER A 6 2.67 3.34 -21.16
C SER A 6 3.14 2.62 -19.89
N SER A 7 4.46 2.51 -19.70
CA SER A 7 5.08 1.88 -18.52
C SER A 7 4.85 2.71 -17.26
N HIS A 8 5.00 4.05 -17.35
CA HIS A 8 4.70 4.96 -16.24
C HIS A 8 3.21 4.91 -15.86
N ALA A 9 2.31 4.97 -16.84
CA ALA A 9 0.87 4.86 -16.61
C ALA A 9 0.44 3.51 -16.02
N ALA A 10 1.12 2.41 -16.34
CA ALA A 10 0.89 1.11 -15.72
C ALA A 10 1.32 1.07 -14.25
N ASN A 11 2.46 1.69 -13.92
CA ASN A 11 2.95 1.78 -12.55
C ASN A 11 2.04 2.65 -11.67
N GLU A 12 1.60 3.81 -12.18
CA GLU A 12 0.62 4.67 -11.54
C GLU A 12 -0.70 3.95 -11.24
N ARG A 13 -1.24 3.19 -12.22
CA ARG A 13 -2.45 2.37 -12.02
C ARG A 13 -2.28 1.35 -10.89
N THR A 14 -1.11 0.72 -10.81
CA THR A 14 -0.81 -0.25 -9.75
C THR A 14 -0.78 0.46 -8.39
N PHE A 15 -0.11 1.60 -8.28
CA PHE A 15 -0.09 2.41 -7.06
C PHE A 15 -1.50 2.85 -6.63
N LEU A 16 -2.30 3.40 -7.55
CA LEU A 16 -3.68 3.82 -7.27
C LEU A 16 -4.56 2.64 -6.84
N SER A 17 -4.30 1.43 -7.36
CA SER A 17 -4.99 0.24 -6.90
C SER A 17 -4.70 -0.10 -5.43
N TRP A 18 -3.44 0.03 -5.00
CA TRP A 18 -3.05 -0.16 -3.61
C TRP A 18 -3.65 0.90 -2.69
N VAL A 19 -3.56 2.18 -3.07
CA VAL A 19 -4.17 3.28 -2.30
C VAL A 19 -5.66 3.05 -2.11
N ARG A 20 -6.38 2.67 -3.17
CA ARG A 20 -7.82 2.37 -3.09
C ARG A 20 -8.12 1.26 -2.09
N THR A 21 -7.37 0.15 -2.13
CA THR A 21 -7.59 -0.97 -1.21
C THR A 21 -7.37 -0.56 0.24
N VAL A 22 -6.31 0.20 0.52
CA VAL A 22 -6.02 0.68 1.88
C VAL A 22 -7.10 1.64 2.38
N VAL A 23 -7.51 2.62 1.56
CA VAL A 23 -8.56 3.57 1.93
C VAL A 23 -9.88 2.87 2.21
N ALA A 24 -10.24 1.86 1.42
CA ALA A 24 -11.45 1.06 1.66
C ALA A 24 -11.38 0.31 3.00
N ILE A 25 -10.26 -0.35 3.29
CA ILE A 25 -10.08 -1.11 4.56
C ILE A 25 -10.11 -0.18 5.77
N VAL A 26 -9.32 0.91 5.73
CA VAL A 26 -9.25 1.90 6.83
C VAL A 26 -10.60 2.58 7.04
N GLY A 27 -11.26 3.01 5.95
CA GLY A 27 -12.57 3.65 6.02
C GLY A 27 -13.65 2.72 6.59
N PHE A 28 -13.64 1.44 6.19
CA PHE A 28 -14.55 0.45 6.75
C PHE A 28 -14.25 0.15 8.22
N GLY A 29 -12.98 0.12 8.63
CA GLY A 29 -12.58 -0.05 10.04
C GLY A 29 -13.10 1.06 10.92
N LEU A 30 -12.94 2.30 10.48
CA LEU A 30 -13.42 3.46 11.21
C LEU A 30 -14.96 3.52 11.27
N ALA A 31 -15.64 3.12 10.18
CA ALA A 31 -17.10 3.04 10.16
C ALA A 31 -17.63 1.95 11.11
N ALA A 32 -17.02 0.76 11.12
CA ALA A 32 -17.39 -0.34 12.01
C ALA A 32 -17.23 0.03 13.49
N ALA A 33 -16.14 0.70 13.85
CA ALA A 33 -15.91 1.21 15.20
C ALA A 33 -17.01 2.18 15.69
N ARG A 34 -17.61 2.97 14.79
CA ARG A 34 -18.68 3.91 15.13
C ARG A 34 -20.05 3.25 15.25
N LEU A 35 -20.25 2.09 14.65
CA LEU A 35 -21.48 1.31 14.75
C LEU A 35 -21.53 0.42 16.01
N GLY A 36 -20.37 0.08 16.58
CA GLY A 36 -20.28 -0.65 17.83
C GLY A 36 -20.69 0.22 19.04
N ASN A 37 -21.45 -0.37 19.98
CA ASN A 37 -21.73 0.26 21.29
C ASN A 37 -20.53 0.21 22.26
N GLN A 38 -19.39 -0.31 21.81
CA GLN A 38 -18.13 -0.35 22.56
C GLN A 38 -17.25 0.76 22.03
N HIS A 39 -16.73 1.62 22.91
CA HIS A 39 -15.70 2.60 22.53
C HIS A 39 -14.38 1.85 22.32
N PRO A 40 -13.90 1.68 21.07
CA PRO A 40 -12.63 1.02 20.86
C PRO A 40 -11.52 1.84 21.53
N PRO A 41 -10.50 1.19 22.11
CA PRO A 41 -9.38 1.89 22.70
C PRO A 41 -8.64 2.68 21.61
N LEU A 42 -8.24 3.92 21.92
CA LEU A 42 -7.54 4.84 21.00
C LEU A 42 -6.34 4.19 20.28
N TRP A 43 -5.64 3.28 20.96
CA TRP A 43 -4.52 2.54 20.39
C TRP A 43 -4.90 1.71 19.17
N SER A 44 -6.12 1.14 19.12
CA SER A 44 -6.58 0.33 17.99
C SER A 44 -6.87 1.19 16.74
N GLU A 45 -7.43 2.39 16.92
CA GLU A 45 -7.61 3.36 15.82
C GLU A 45 -6.26 3.81 15.25
N ILE A 46 -5.31 4.13 16.14
CA ILE A 46 -3.94 4.51 15.75
C ILE A 46 -3.25 3.36 15.02
N LEU A 47 -3.46 2.11 15.44
CA LEU A 47 -2.88 0.94 14.77
C LEU A 47 -3.43 0.74 13.36
N VAL A 48 -4.74 0.86 13.13
CA VAL A 48 -5.34 0.71 11.79
C VAL A 48 -4.87 1.84 10.87
N LEU A 49 -4.89 3.08 11.35
CA LEU A 49 -4.41 4.24 10.59
C LEU A 49 -2.91 4.14 10.29
N GLY A 50 -2.10 3.76 11.29
CA GLY A 50 -0.66 3.58 11.16
C GLY A 50 -0.31 2.48 10.17
N ALA A 51 -0.96 1.31 10.28
CA ALA A 51 -0.76 0.21 9.34
C ALA A 51 -1.14 0.62 7.90
N GLY A 52 -2.24 1.35 7.72
CA GLY A 52 -2.65 1.85 6.40
C GLY A 52 -1.64 2.84 5.82
N ALA A 53 -1.15 3.78 6.64
CA ALA A 53 -0.11 4.72 6.24
C ALA A 53 1.19 4.01 5.82
N VAL A 54 1.59 2.96 6.53
CA VAL A 54 2.75 2.14 6.17
C VAL A 54 2.55 1.46 4.80
N VAL A 55 1.38 0.87 4.54
CA VAL A 55 1.11 0.26 3.21
C VAL A 55 1.19 1.30 2.09
N ILE A 56 0.60 2.48 2.27
CA ILE A 56 0.67 3.57 1.27
C ILE A 56 2.11 4.03 1.06
N LEU A 57 2.89 4.17 2.13
CA LEU A 57 4.29 4.56 2.05
C LEU A 57 5.12 3.54 1.26
N ILE A 58 4.94 2.24 1.55
CA ILE A 58 5.62 1.17 0.79
C ILE A 58 5.18 1.17 -0.68
N ALA A 59 3.88 1.37 -0.95
CA ALA A 59 3.34 1.42 -2.31
C ALA A 59 3.96 2.56 -3.12
N TRP A 60 4.10 3.73 -2.48
CA TRP A 60 4.74 4.89 -3.07
C TRP A 60 6.24 4.67 -3.30
N LEU A 61 6.96 4.09 -2.34
CA LEU A 61 8.38 3.75 -2.49
C LEU A 61 8.60 2.79 -3.66
N ARG A 62 7.77 1.74 -3.76
CA ARG A 62 7.78 0.79 -4.88
C ARG A 62 7.55 1.52 -6.21
N MET A 63 6.52 2.36 -6.28
CA MET A 63 6.21 3.13 -7.47
C MET A 63 7.42 3.99 -7.89
N ARG A 64 8.03 4.71 -6.95
CA ARG A 64 9.16 5.60 -7.23
C ARG A 64 10.41 4.85 -7.69
N GLN A 65 10.68 3.67 -7.13
CA GLN A 65 11.79 2.81 -7.58
C GLN A 65 11.55 2.28 -8.99
N VAL A 66 10.34 1.82 -9.30
CA VAL A 66 9.99 1.31 -10.63
C VAL A 66 10.05 2.42 -11.68
N SER A 67 9.49 3.61 -11.40
CA SER A 67 9.55 4.75 -12.34
C SER A 67 10.99 5.20 -12.60
N ARG A 68 11.87 5.18 -11.60
CA ARG A 68 13.30 5.50 -11.80
C ARG A 68 14.03 4.53 -12.72
N ARG A 69 13.63 3.25 -12.75
CA ARG A 69 14.22 2.23 -13.64
C ARG A 69 13.72 2.35 -15.08
N ILE A 70 12.49 2.82 -15.25
CA ILE A 70 11.89 3.02 -16.57
C ILE A 70 12.59 4.15 -17.34
N ASP A 71 13.17 5.14 -16.64
CA ASP A 71 13.88 6.25 -17.28
C ASP A 71 15.35 5.93 -17.62
N SER A 72 15.93 4.85 -17.08
CA SER A 72 17.28 4.41 -17.46
C SER A 72 17.21 3.53 -18.73
N VAL A 73 17.75 4.04 -19.83
CA VAL A 73 17.71 3.44 -21.18
C VAL A 73 18.54 2.15 -21.31
N ASP A 74 19.33 1.78 -20.29
CA ASP A 74 20.18 0.60 -20.36
C ASP A 74 19.46 -0.69 -19.94
N HIS A 75 19.38 -1.64 -20.88
CA HIS A 75 19.07 -3.05 -20.64
C HIS A 75 20.17 -3.71 -19.78
N LEU A 76 20.27 -3.31 -18.52
CA LEU A 76 21.09 -3.99 -17.53
C LEU A 76 20.39 -5.30 -17.11
N PRO A 77 21.15 -6.34 -16.74
CA PRO A 77 20.63 -7.66 -16.38
C PRO A 77 19.57 -7.54 -15.28
N ASP A 78 18.59 -8.44 -15.33
CA ASP A 78 17.41 -8.55 -14.46
C ASP A 78 17.76 -8.64 -12.96
N ASP A 79 18.08 -7.50 -12.35
CA ASP A 79 18.26 -7.33 -10.91
C ASP A 79 16.95 -6.77 -10.29
N SER A 80 15.88 -7.56 -10.44
CA SER A 80 14.52 -7.29 -9.95
C SER A 80 14.37 -7.39 -8.43
N GLY A 81 15.42 -7.83 -7.73
CA GLY A 81 15.45 -8.09 -6.28
C GLY A 81 14.77 -7.02 -5.40
N PRO A 82 15.11 -5.72 -5.50
CA PRO A 82 14.53 -4.72 -4.58
C PRO A 82 13.06 -4.42 -4.85
N ALA A 83 12.59 -4.54 -6.10
CA ALA A 83 11.17 -4.32 -6.43
C ALA A 83 10.30 -5.48 -5.94
N GLU A 84 10.82 -6.71 -6.02
CA GLU A 84 10.18 -7.92 -5.48
C GLU A 84 10.13 -7.88 -3.95
N VAL A 85 11.21 -7.48 -3.28
CA VAL A 85 11.21 -7.30 -1.82
C VAL A 85 10.17 -6.28 -1.39
N LEU A 86 10.06 -5.14 -2.08
CA LEU A 86 9.01 -4.15 -1.78
C LEU A 86 7.60 -4.70 -2.01
N LEU A 87 7.39 -5.54 -3.02
CA LEU A 87 6.12 -6.23 -3.22
C LEU A 87 5.81 -7.17 -2.05
N MET A 88 6.77 -7.97 -1.60
CA MET A 88 6.60 -8.85 -0.43
C MET A 88 6.30 -8.05 0.84
N LEU A 89 7.03 -6.95 1.07
CA LEU A 89 6.80 -6.06 2.20
C LEU A 89 5.42 -5.42 2.14
N LEU A 90 4.97 -5.03 0.95
CA LEU A 90 3.67 -4.43 0.75
C LEU A 90 2.53 -5.41 1.01
N VAL A 91 2.66 -6.65 0.53
CA VAL A 91 1.71 -7.74 0.80
C VAL A 91 1.71 -8.07 2.29
N GLY A 92 2.88 -8.18 2.93
CA GLY A 92 2.99 -8.38 4.37
C GLY A 92 2.34 -7.26 5.18
N ALA A 93 2.59 -6.00 4.81
CA ALA A 93 1.97 -4.85 5.44
C ALA A 93 0.44 -4.83 5.26
N LEU A 94 -0.08 -5.30 4.12
CA LEU A 94 -1.51 -5.47 3.92
C LEU A 94 -2.10 -6.52 4.87
N PHE A 95 -1.43 -7.65 5.07
CA PHE A 95 -1.87 -8.65 6.05
C PHE A 95 -1.86 -8.10 7.47
N VAL A 96 -0.86 -7.30 7.83
CA VAL A 96 -0.82 -6.59 9.13
C VAL A 96 -2.00 -5.61 9.25
N LEU A 97 -2.31 -4.86 8.20
CA LEU A 97 -3.48 -3.97 8.17
C LEU A 97 -4.79 -4.75 8.38
N LEU A 98 -4.95 -5.88 7.70
CA LEU A 98 -6.13 -6.74 7.85
C LEU A 98 -6.22 -7.37 9.26
N GLY A 99 -5.10 -7.79 9.84
CA GLY A 99 -5.05 -8.30 11.21
C GLY A 99 -5.38 -7.22 12.24
N SER A 100 -4.83 -6.02 12.07
CA SER A 100 -5.14 -4.83 12.88
C SER A 100 -6.64 -4.49 12.81
N PHE A 101 -7.21 -4.50 11.61
CA PHE A 101 -8.64 -4.31 11.39
C PHE A 101 -9.48 -5.38 12.11
N ALA A 102 -9.10 -6.66 12.04
CA ALA A 102 -9.83 -7.73 12.71
C ALA A 102 -9.84 -7.57 14.24
N ILE A 103 -8.70 -7.16 14.84
CA ILE A 103 -8.61 -6.84 16.27
C ILE A 103 -9.45 -5.61 16.62
N HIS A 104 -9.52 -4.62 15.73
CA HIS A 104 -10.28 -3.39 15.95
C HIS A 104 -11.80 -3.60 15.92
N VAL A 105 -12.28 -4.58 15.13
CA VAL A 105 -13.71 -4.89 14.97
C VAL A 105 -14.23 -5.89 16.02
N THR A 106 -13.35 -6.68 16.63
CA THR A 106 -13.70 -7.68 17.65
C THR A 106 -13.78 -7.04 19.03
#